data_AF-A0A1B0T6R3-F1
#
_entry.id   AF-A0A1B0T6R3-F1
#
_cell.length_a   1.000
_cell.length_b   1.000
_cell.length_c   1.000
_cell.angle_alpha   90.00
_cell.angle_beta   90.00
_cell.angle_gamma   90.00
#
_symmetry.space_group_name_H-M   'P 1'
#
loop_
_entity.id
_entity.type
_entity.pdbx_description
1 polymer ?
#
loop_
_entity_poly.entity_id
_entity_poly.type
_entity_poly.pdbx_seq_one_letter_code
_entity_poly.pdbx_strand_id
1 'polypeptide(L)'
;MIRSVSPYGNRKLYLLNEGKESSGIPTSLFNNDKQERYSATQSYSNESYDPAKYFLDSPTEEHLSNLEPEYLLNENFEGLSYDEHKMRLKLQELEHALLDDGNENEDSAPSRSMEIEGEWGYSVHESPKESSSYDSYVSSNSSNKEVSLTTPRSRGNTPKDLLFECAIAVSEGDIEEASNMINELRQTVSIDGEPSQRILAYMVEALAARVAASGKGLYKALKCKEPPSKDRLSAMQVLFEVCPCFRFGFMAANGAILEAFVGEKNVHIIDFDINQGSQYITLLQTLAETNSRPHLRLTGVDDPESVQRPVGGLNHIGQRLKELAEMLNLDFEFTSVVATTAIIEPGSLNCRPGEAVIVNFAFQLHHMPDESVSTVNQRDQLLRMVKSLNPKLVTVVEQDVNTNTAPFLQRFHEAYSYYSAMFDCLEATLPRESQERVNVEKQCLARDIVNIIACEGEERIERYEVSGKWKARMMMAGFRVCPISEKVNDMVRKLIKEYSERYKMKVETNAIHFGWEDKVLIVASAWK
;
A
#
# COMPACT_ATOMS: atom_id res chain seq x y z
N MET A 1 -30.79 12.01 2.86
CA MET A 1 -30.30 12.40 4.20
C MET A 1 -28.91 11.82 4.37
N ILE A 2 -27.89 12.55 3.92
CA ILE A 2 -26.49 12.17 4.04
C ILE A 2 -25.95 13.00 5.20
N ARG A 3 -25.58 12.37 6.31
CA ARG A 3 -24.82 13.05 7.37
C ARG A 3 -23.39 13.14 6.86
N SER A 4 -22.87 14.36 6.74
CA SER A 4 -21.46 14.63 6.44
C SER A 4 -20.59 13.94 7.48
N VAL A 5 -19.86 12.92 7.06
CA VAL A 5 -18.82 12.27 7.88
C VAL A 5 -17.65 13.25 7.92
N SER A 6 -17.31 13.77 9.11
CA SER A 6 -16.08 14.55 9.29
C SER A 6 -14.87 13.69 8.88
N PRO A 7 -13.84 14.28 8.25
CA PRO A 7 -12.65 13.53 7.89
C PRO A 7 -11.97 13.05 9.19
N TYR A 8 -12.06 11.74 9.47
CA TYR A 8 -11.32 11.09 10.55
C TYR A 8 -9.84 10.96 10.15
N GLY A 9 -9.19 12.08 9.86
CA GLY A 9 -7.75 12.22 9.77
C GLY A 9 -7.25 12.80 11.08
N ASN A 10 -6.90 11.96 12.05
CA ASN A 10 -6.33 12.43 13.31
C ASN A 10 -4.83 12.78 13.10
N ARG A 11 -4.57 13.87 12.37
CA ARG A 11 -3.22 14.41 12.08
C ARG A 11 -2.40 14.72 13.34
N LYS A 12 -3.02 14.77 14.52
CA LYS A 12 -2.36 15.09 15.79
C LYS A 12 -1.45 13.98 16.35
N LEU A 13 -1.47 12.77 15.79
CA LEU A 13 -0.65 11.67 16.30
C LEU A 13 0.82 11.70 15.86
N TYR A 14 1.22 12.60 14.95
CA TYR A 14 2.58 12.61 14.38
C TYR A 14 3.30 13.96 14.42
N LEU A 15 2.72 14.99 15.04
CA LEU A 15 3.38 16.28 15.23
C LEU A 15 4.12 16.27 16.56
N LEU A 16 5.40 15.88 16.53
CA LEU A 16 6.38 16.20 17.57
C LEU A 16 6.95 17.60 17.29
N ASN A 17 6.28 18.66 17.77
CA ASN A 17 6.88 19.61 18.73
C ASN A 17 5.99 20.80 19.10
N GLU A 18 6.13 21.16 20.38
CA GLU A 18 5.99 22.46 21.04
C GLU A 18 4.69 23.27 20.94
N GLY A 19 3.96 23.28 22.07
CA GLY A 19 2.95 24.30 22.37
C GLY A 19 1.90 23.79 23.34
N LYS A 20 2.10 24.06 24.64
CA LYS A 20 1.02 23.93 25.63
C LYS A 20 -0.15 24.81 25.19
N GLU A 21 -1.27 24.19 24.83
CA GLU A 21 -2.61 24.62 25.26
C GLU A 21 -3.67 23.57 24.91
N SER A 22 -4.48 23.26 25.92
CA SER A 22 -5.54 22.26 25.92
C SER A 22 -6.73 22.64 25.05
N SER A 23 -7.24 21.69 24.26
CA SER A 23 -8.66 21.62 23.92
C SER A 23 -9.07 20.15 23.79
N GLY A 24 -10.09 19.75 24.57
CA GLY A 24 -10.43 18.37 24.88
C GLY A 24 -11.21 17.63 23.79
N ILE A 25 -11.04 16.30 23.79
CA ILE A 25 -11.85 15.28 23.11
C ILE A 25 -12.00 14.12 24.13
N PRO A 26 -13.16 13.44 24.22
CA PRO A 26 -13.64 12.90 25.50
C PRO A 26 -13.06 11.54 25.90
N THR A 27 -12.49 11.51 27.10
CA THR A 27 -12.21 10.31 27.90
C THR A 27 -13.47 9.96 28.69
N SER A 28 -14.19 8.89 28.30
CA SER A 28 -15.22 8.32 29.19
C SER A 28 -15.43 6.84 28.91
N LEU A 29 -14.55 6.01 29.44
CA LEU A 29 -14.84 4.65 29.90
C LEU A 29 -13.86 4.42 31.06
N PHE A 30 -14.42 4.10 32.24
CA PHE A 30 -13.79 3.97 33.57
C PHE A 30 -13.82 5.22 34.49
N ASN A 31 -14.94 5.25 35.23
CA ASN A 31 -15.11 5.66 36.63
C ASN A 31 -15.28 7.14 37.06
N ASN A 32 -16.31 7.24 37.91
CA ASN A 32 -16.92 8.36 38.60
C ASN A 32 -16.03 9.11 39.62
N ASP A 33 -16.40 10.38 39.74
CA ASP A 33 -16.52 11.19 40.96
C ASP A 33 -15.33 11.97 41.56
N LYS A 34 -15.62 13.29 41.64
CA LYS A 34 -15.17 14.36 42.55
C LYS A 34 -13.93 15.20 42.19
N GLN A 35 -14.27 16.31 41.53
CA GLN A 35 -13.79 17.69 41.70
C GLN A 35 -12.91 17.99 42.93
N GLU A 36 -11.83 18.75 42.71
CA GLU A 36 -11.74 20.17 43.15
C GLU A 36 -10.63 20.94 42.42
N ARG A 37 -10.92 22.22 42.15
CA ARG A 37 -10.13 23.19 41.36
C ARG A 37 -9.14 23.93 42.25
N TYR A 38 -7.97 24.33 41.74
CA TYR A 38 -7.39 25.66 42.00
C TYR A 38 -6.44 26.09 40.87
N SER A 39 -6.70 27.28 40.33
CA SER A 39 -5.90 27.98 39.32
C SER A 39 -4.92 28.95 39.99
N ALA A 40 -3.72 29.12 39.43
CA ALA A 40 -2.93 30.33 39.61
C ALA A 40 -1.99 30.55 38.41
N THR A 41 -2.21 31.67 37.74
CA THR A 41 -1.42 32.29 36.67
C THR A 41 -0.16 32.97 37.22
N GLN A 42 0.97 32.94 36.48
CA GLN A 42 1.91 34.07 36.40
C GLN A 42 2.97 33.91 35.27
N SER A 43 2.78 34.72 34.23
CA SER A 43 3.72 35.57 33.45
C SER A 43 5.24 35.30 33.34
N TYR A 44 5.66 35.21 32.05
CA TYR A 44 6.81 35.82 31.33
C TYR A 44 8.27 35.72 31.85
N SER A 45 9.15 35.18 31.00
CA SER A 45 10.23 35.93 30.31
C SER A 45 11.04 35.02 29.36
N ASN A 46 11.23 35.50 28.12
CA ASN A 46 12.09 34.91 27.08
C ASN A 46 13.48 35.53 27.17
N GLU A 47 14.54 34.71 27.14
CA GLU A 47 15.87 35.14 26.73
C GLU A 47 16.44 34.17 25.67
N SER A 48 16.92 34.78 24.59
CA SER A 48 17.51 34.19 23.40
C SER A 48 18.95 33.76 23.66
N TYR A 49 19.33 32.55 23.21
CA TYR A 49 20.72 32.08 23.21
C TYR A 49 21.16 31.68 21.79
N ASP A 50 22.25 32.29 21.35
CA ASP A 50 22.96 32.11 20.07
C ASP A 50 24.22 31.25 20.31
N PRO A 51 24.35 30.04 19.73
CA PRO A 51 25.51 29.19 19.92
C PRO A 51 26.40 29.17 18.68
N ALA A 52 27.20 30.20 18.49
CA ALA A 52 28.36 30.16 17.62
C ALA A 52 29.60 30.65 18.37
N LYS A 53 30.30 29.71 19.04
CA LYS A 53 31.74 29.79 19.32
C LYS A 53 32.26 28.53 20.01
N TYR A 54 33.43 28.08 19.55
CA TYR A 54 34.35 27.07 20.10
C TYR A 54 34.05 25.61 19.71
N PHE A 55 34.97 24.78 19.19
CA PHE A 55 36.40 24.91 18.87
C PHE A 55 36.76 23.83 17.81
N LEU A 56 37.66 24.15 16.89
CA LEU A 56 38.42 23.23 16.03
C LEU A 56 39.59 22.61 16.84
N ASP A 57 39.92 21.33 16.61
CA ASP A 57 41.26 20.89 16.20
C ASP A 57 41.34 19.38 15.87
N SER A 58 42.07 19.09 14.78
CA SER A 58 42.40 17.83 14.06
C SER A 58 43.44 16.94 14.81
N PRO A 59 43.98 15.76 14.33
CA PRO A 59 44.22 15.36 12.92
C PRO A 59 44.15 13.85 12.53
N THR A 60 44.53 13.64 11.27
CA THR A 60 44.59 12.51 10.31
C THR A 60 45.74 11.48 10.45
N GLU A 61 45.69 10.47 9.56
CA GLU A 61 46.68 9.44 9.11
C GLU A 61 46.44 8.00 9.65
N GLU A 62 46.61 6.87 8.94
CA GLU A 62 46.94 6.50 7.56
C GLU A 62 46.71 4.97 7.35
N HIS A 63 46.56 4.57 6.08
CA HIS A 63 46.76 3.27 5.41
C HIS A 63 46.94 1.92 6.16
N LEU A 64 46.19 0.90 5.70
CA LEU A 64 46.70 -0.45 5.39
C LEU A 64 45.83 -1.15 4.33
N SER A 65 46.52 -1.90 3.47
CA SER A 65 46.13 -2.34 2.13
C SER A 65 45.75 -3.82 2.03
N ASN A 66 44.91 -4.12 1.01
CA ASN A 66 44.84 -5.35 0.20
C ASN A 66 44.33 -6.65 0.84
N LEU A 67 43.23 -7.19 0.26
CA LEU A 67 43.14 -8.51 -0.39
C LEU A 67 41.70 -8.75 -0.90
N GLU A 68 41.48 -8.65 -2.22
CA GLU A 68 40.34 -9.26 -2.93
C GLU A 68 40.84 -10.43 -3.79
N PRO A 69 40.01 -11.46 -4.03
CA PRO A 69 40.11 -12.32 -5.20
C PRO A 69 39.01 -11.99 -6.23
N GLU A 70 39.47 -11.61 -7.42
CA GLU A 70 38.72 -11.52 -8.68
C GLU A 70 38.03 -12.84 -9.06
N TYR A 71 36.81 -12.78 -9.62
CA TYR A 71 36.42 -13.58 -10.80
C TYR A 71 35.29 -12.90 -11.61
N LEU A 72 35.71 -12.23 -12.70
CA LEU A 72 35.12 -12.18 -14.05
C LEU A 72 33.64 -11.81 -14.22
N LEU A 73 33.38 -10.50 -14.37
CA LEU A 73 32.25 -10.01 -15.15
C LEU A 73 32.65 -9.90 -16.63
N ASN A 74 31.82 -10.50 -17.48
CA ASN A 74 31.94 -10.45 -18.92
C ASN A 74 31.31 -9.14 -19.41
N GLU A 75 32.14 -8.19 -19.84
CA GLU A 75 31.71 -7.00 -20.57
C GLU A 75 31.20 -7.40 -21.96
N ASN A 76 29.98 -6.97 -22.30
CA ASN A 76 29.61 -6.49 -23.62
C ASN A 76 28.13 -6.09 -23.61
N PHE A 77 27.84 -4.82 -23.29
CA PHE A 77 26.67 -4.10 -23.79
C PHE A 77 26.89 -2.59 -23.54
N GLU A 78 27.77 -1.97 -24.33
CA GLU A 78 27.70 -0.53 -24.53
C GLU A 78 26.62 -0.23 -25.58
N GLY A 79 25.77 0.75 -25.29
CA GLY A 79 25.16 1.56 -26.34
C GLY A 79 23.66 1.81 -26.29
N LEU A 80 23.12 2.30 -25.16
CA LEU A 80 21.99 3.25 -25.17
C LEU A 80 22.12 4.22 -24.00
N SER A 81 23.00 5.22 -24.13
CA SER A 81 23.02 6.38 -23.25
C SER A 81 21.76 7.21 -23.52
N TYR A 82 20.76 7.08 -22.67
CA TYR A 82 19.60 7.97 -22.66
C TYR A 82 19.99 9.23 -21.88
N ASP A 83 20.00 10.36 -22.57
CA ASP A 83 20.28 11.67 -21.99
C ASP A 83 19.20 12.02 -20.94
N GLU A 84 19.57 11.86 -19.67
CA GLU A 84 18.74 12.14 -18.49
C GLU A 84 18.21 13.58 -18.51
N HIS A 85 18.99 14.52 -19.05
CA HIS A 85 18.58 15.91 -19.20
C HIS A 85 17.45 16.06 -20.21
N LYS A 86 17.49 15.28 -21.30
CA LYS A 86 16.44 15.25 -22.33
C LYS A 86 15.14 14.63 -21.82
N MET A 87 15.22 13.59 -20.98
CA MET A 87 14.03 13.02 -20.34
C MET A 87 13.40 14.01 -19.35
N ARG A 88 14.23 14.72 -18.58
CA ARG A 88 13.75 15.74 -17.64
C ARG A 88 13.04 16.90 -18.35
N LEU A 89 13.58 17.36 -19.49
CA LEU A 89 12.92 18.35 -20.36
C LEU A 89 11.57 17.84 -20.89
N LYS A 90 11.50 16.59 -21.36
CA LYS A 90 10.25 15.99 -21.84
C LYS A 90 9.20 15.84 -20.75
N LEU A 91 9.61 15.56 -19.52
CA LEU A 91 8.74 15.53 -18.35
C LEU A 91 8.20 16.92 -18.00
N GLN A 92 9.01 17.97 -18.11
CA GLN A 92 8.56 19.35 -17.89
C GLN A 92 7.62 19.86 -18.99
N GLU A 93 7.85 19.46 -20.25
CA GLU A 93 6.94 19.75 -21.37
C GLU A 93 5.56 19.08 -21.16
N LEU A 94 5.54 17.84 -20.65
CA LEU A 94 4.31 17.13 -20.29
C LEU A 94 3.60 17.77 -19.09
N GLU A 95 4.36 18.22 -18.08
CA GLU A 95 3.80 18.89 -16.91
C GLU A 95 3.16 20.24 -17.27
N HIS A 96 3.76 21.00 -18.21
CA HIS A 96 3.20 22.24 -18.71
C HIS A 96 1.95 22.02 -19.59
N ALA A 97 1.93 20.97 -20.40
CA ALA A 97 0.76 20.64 -21.23
C ALA A 97 -0.45 20.17 -20.41
N LEU A 98 -0.24 19.74 -19.16
CA LEU A 98 -1.28 19.26 -18.25
C LEU A 98 -1.80 20.34 -17.29
N LEU A 99 -1.16 21.52 -17.22
CA LEU A 99 -1.46 22.57 -16.23
C LEU A 99 -1.90 23.90 -16.84
N ASP A 100 -1.99 24.02 -18.17
CA ASP A 100 -2.49 25.24 -18.83
C ASP A 100 -4.04 25.23 -18.87
N ASP A 101 -4.65 25.52 -17.72
CA ASP A 101 -6.05 25.90 -17.63
C ASP A 101 -6.20 27.35 -18.11
N GLY A 102 -7.05 27.53 -19.11
CA GLY A 102 -7.26 28.78 -19.82
C GLY A 102 -7.53 29.98 -18.91
N ASN A 103 -6.80 31.05 -19.17
CA ASN A 103 -7.24 32.40 -18.83
C ASN A 103 -7.50 33.14 -20.13
N GLU A 104 -8.78 33.35 -20.43
CA GLU A 104 -9.25 34.16 -21.55
C GLU A 104 -8.73 35.60 -21.41
N ASN A 105 -8.12 36.11 -22.48
CA ASN A 105 -8.20 37.52 -22.82
C ASN A 105 -8.35 37.64 -24.34
N GLU A 106 -9.49 38.19 -24.73
CA GLU A 106 -9.85 38.60 -26.08
C GLU A 106 -8.78 39.53 -26.67
N ASP A 107 -8.30 39.24 -27.89
CA ASP A 107 -8.54 40.13 -29.04
C ASP A 107 -7.83 39.63 -30.31
N SER A 108 -8.52 39.89 -31.44
CA SER A 108 -8.00 39.91 -32.83
C SER A 108 -7.97 38.59 -33.63
N ALA A 109 -9.05 38.37 -34.39
CA ALA A 109 -9.05 37.60 -35.64
C ALA A 109 -8.19 38.30 -36.73
N PRO A 110 -7.79 37.62 -37.83
CA PRO A 110 -8.74 37.32 -38.90
C PRO A 110 -8.58 35.98 -39.64
N SER A 111 -9.75 35.40 -39.98
CA SER A 111 -10.15 34.85 -41.28
C SER A 111 -9.25 33.88 -42.06
N ARG A 112 -9.71 32.62 -42.19
CA ARG A 112 -9.76 31.95 -43.50
C ARG A 112 -10.87 30.90 -43.58
N SER A 113 -11.65 31.04 -44.63
CA SER A 113 -12.80 30.25 -45.06
C SER A 113 -12.45 28.85 -45.58
N MET A 114 -13.37 27.91 -45.41
CA MET A 114 -13.82 27.01 -46.49
C MET A 114 -15.14 26.34 -46.09
N GLU A 115 -16.19 26.73 -46.81
CA GLU A 115 -17.50 26.09 -46.91
C GLU A 115 -17.38 24.74 -47.62
N ILE A 116 -18.14 23.72 -47.20
CA ILE A 116 -18.86 22.82 -48.13
C ILE A 116 -20.19 22.43 -47.49
N GLU A 117 -21.25 22.74 -48.23
CA GLU A 117 -22.67 22.43 -48.00
C GLU A 117 -23.00 20.93 -48.05
N GLY A 118 -24.12 20.58 -47.42
CA GLY A 118 -24.76 19.27 -47.60
C GLY A 118 -26.07 19.16 -46.81
N GLU A 119 -27.06 19.99 -47.16
CA GLU A 119 -28.46 19.83 -46.74
C GLU A 119 -29.04 18.50 -47.23
N TRP A 120 -29.74 17.78 -46.35
CA TRP A 120 -31.09 17.22 -46.60
C TRP A 120 -31.80 17.07 -45.25
N GLY A 121 -32.77 17.94 -44.99
CA GLY A 121 -33.68 17.81 -43.86
C GLY A 121 -34.81 16.80 -44.14
N TYR A 122 -35.45 16.31 -43.07
CA TYR A 122 -36.91 16.23 -42.92
C TYR A 122 -37.23 15.98 -41.43
N SER A 123 -38.09 16.84 -40.87
CA SER A 123 -38.73 16.71 -39.56
C SER A 123 -39.66 15.48 -39.51
N VAL A 124 -39.91 14.94 -38.31
CA VAL A 124 -41.20 15.02 -37.59
C VAL A 124 -41.11 14.24 -36.26
N HIS A 125 -41.76 14.83 -35.25
CA HIS A 125 -41.99 14.38 -33.87
C HIS A 125 -42.57 12.96 -33.71
N GLU A 126 -42.31 12.32 -32.56
CA GLU A 126 -43.26 12.03 -31.47
C GLU A 126 -42.80 10.82 -30.62
N SER A 127 -42.47 11.08 -29.36
CA SER A 127 -42.74 10.16 -28.24
C SER A 127 -44.25 10.30 -27.87
N PRO A 128 -44.94 9.37 -27.17
CA PRO A 128 -44.41 8.72 -25.96
C PRO A 128 -45.05 7.37 -25.50
N LYS A 129 -44.63 6.93 -24.30
CA LYS A 129 -45.33 6.01 -23.34
C LYS A 129 -45.30 4.51 -23.71
N GLU A 130 -45.29 3.53 -22.80
CA GLU A 130 -45.29 3.46 -21.32
C GLU A 130 -44.92 2.01 -20.93
N SER A 131 -44.22 1.87 -19.81
CA SER A 131 -44.25 0.81 -18.78
C SER A 131 -44.85 -0.60 -19.00
N SER A 132 -44.08 -1.63 -18.56
CA SER A 132 -44.47 -2.76 -17.68
C SER A 132 -43.29 -3.74 -17.60
N SER A 133 -42.57 -3.94 -16.49
CA SER A 133 -42.89 -4.64 -15.24
C SER A 133 -43.48 -6.05 -15.41
N TYR A 134 -42.69 -7.11 -15.23
CA TYR A 134 -42.71 -7.96 -14.02
C TYR A 134 -41.69 -9.12 -14.08
N ASP A 135 -41.28 -9.53 -12.89
CA ASP A 135 -40.29 -10.53 -12.49
C ASP A 135 -40.45 -11.96 -13.04
N SER A 136 -39.35 -12.73 -13.08
CA SER A 136 -39.26 -14.01 -12.36
C SER A 136 -37.84 -14.59 -12.31
N TYR A 137 -37.38 -14.81 -11.09
CA TYR A 137 -36.32 -15.76 -10.73
C TYR A 137 -36.82 -17.20 -10.93
N VAL A 138 -35.98 -18.12 -11.39
CA VAL A 138 -35.74 -19.46 -10.80
C VAL A 138 -34.51 -20.11 -11.45
N SER A 139 -33.58 -20.55 -10.60
CA SER A 139 -32.40 -21.38 -10.88
C SER A 139 -32.77 -22.81 -11.27
N SER A 140 -31.97 -23.48 -12.11
CA SER A 140 -31.48 -24.88 -11.90
C SER A 140 -30.59 -25.39 -13.04
N ASN A 141 -29.51 -26.06 -12.62
CA ASN A 141 -28.47 -26.79 -13.36
C ASN A 141 -28.93 -27.67 -14.54
N SER A 142 -28.09 -27.76 -15.60
CA SER A 142 -27.59 -29.04 -16.14
C SER A 142 -26.80 -28.88 -17.46
N SER A 143 -25.65 -29.56 -17.49
CA SER A 143 -24.98 -30.22 -18.63
C SER A 143 -24.28 -29.41 -19.73
N ASN A 144 -22.98 -29.69 -19.82
CA ASN A 144 -22.04 -29.40 -20.90
C ASN A 144 -22.64 -29.58 -22.30
N LYS A 145 -22.60 -28.52 -23.09
CA LYS A 145 -22.51 -28.58 -24.56
C LYS A 145 -21.39 -27.62 -24.99
N GLU A 146 -20.38 -28.16 -25.65
CA GLU A 146 -19.51 -27.38 -26.52
C GLU A 146 -20.38 -26.59 -27.49
N VAL A 147 -20.31 -25.26 -27.40
CA VAL A 147 -20.90 -24.37 -28.39
C VAL A 147 -19.74 -23.55 -28.94
N SER A 148 -19.35 -23.88 -30.18
CA SER A 148 -18.58 -22.97 -31.03
C SER A 148 -19.39 -21.68 -31.20
N LEU A 149 -18.98 -20.62 -30.51
CA LEU A 149 -19.56 -19.28 -30.62
C LEU A 149 -18.68 -18.45 -31.56
N THR A 150 -18.91 -18.57 -32.86
CA THR A 150 -18.68 -17.44 -33.78
C THR A 150 -19.94 -16.58 -33.75
N THR A 151 -20.12 -15.82 -32.69
CA THR A 151 -21.02 -14.67 -32.66
C THR A 151 -20.24 -13.44 -33.16
N PRO A 152 -20.84 -12.54 -33.96
CA PRO A 152 -20.21 -11.28 -34.31
C PRO A 152 -19.93 -10.50 -33.01
N ARG A 153 -18.67 -10.11 -32.77
CA ARG A 153 -18.27 -9.24 -31.64
C ARG A 153 -19.12 -7.96 -31.71
N SER A 154 -20.14 -7.85 -30.85
CA SER A 154 -20.68 -6.53 -30.50
C SER A 154 -19.54 -5.79 -29.80
N ARG A 155 -19.02 -4.72 -30.38
CA ARG A 155 -18.06 -3.83 -29.71
C ARG A 155 -18.54 -3.58 -28.28
N GLY A 156 -17.69 -3.77 -27.28
CA GLY A 156 -18.03 -3.49 -25.88
C GLY A 156 -18.70 -2.12 -25.75
N ASN A 157 -19.93 -2.08 -25.24
CA ASN A 157 -20.71 -0.84 -25.16
C ASN A 157 -20.23 0.10 -24.04
N THR A 158 -19.34 -0.37 -23.15
CA THR A 158 -18.80 0.43 -22.05
C THR A 158 -17.27 0.49 -22.08
N PRO A 159 -16.64 1.56 -21.54
CA PRO A 159 -15.18 1.63 -21.40
C PRO A 159 -14.57 0.47 -20.61
N LYS A 160 -15.34 -0.11 -19.68
CA LYS A 160 -14.92 -1.31 -18.95
C LYS A 160 -14.83 -2.51 -19.87
N ASP A 161 -15.85 -2.76 -20.68
CA ASP A 161 -15.87 -3.90 -21.61
C ASP A 161 -14.71 -3.78 -22.62
N LEU A 162 -14.51 -2.58 -23.16
CA LEU A 162 -13.40 -2.28 -24.06
C LEU A 162 -12.03 -2.51 -23.40
N LEU A 163 -11.87 -2.20 -22.11
CA LEU A 163 -10.65 -2.51 -21.36
C LEU A 163 -10.38 -4.03 -21.27
N PHE A 164 -11.42 -4.84 -21.03
CA PHE A 164 -11.27 -6.30 -20.99
C PHE A 164 -11.01 -6.88 -22.38
N GLU A 165 -11.66 -6.37 -23.43
CA GLU A 165 -11.35 -6.70 -24.82
C GLU A 165 -9.90 -6.36 -25.16
N CYS A 166 -9.40 -5.20 -24.70
CA CYS A 166 -8.01 -4.82 -24.86
C CYS A 166 -7.05 -5.80 -24.17
N ALA A 167 -7.36 -6.25 -22.96
CA ALA A 167 -6.55 -7.25 -22.27
C ALA A 167 -6.53 -8.60 -23.05
N ILE A 168 -7.65 -8.99 -23.67
CA ILE A 168 -7.73 -10.18 -24.53
C ILE A 168 -6.81 -10.02 -25.75
N ALA A 169 -6.91 -8.91 -26.49
CA ALA A 169 -6.04 -8.65 -27.64
C ALA A 169 -4.55 -8.68 -27.27
N VAL A 170 -4.17 -8.06 -26.14
CA VAL A 170 -2.80 -8.14 -25.61
C VAL A 170 -2.38 -9.58 -25.30
N SER A 171 -3.27 -10.40 -24.77
CA SER A 171 -2.99 -11.81 -24.47
C SER A 171 -2.84 -12.68 -25.72
N GLU A 172 -3.56 -12.36 -26.78
CA GLU A 172 -3.53 -13.03 -28.08
C GLU A 172 -2.35 -12.56 -28.95
N GLY A 173 -1.66 -11.49 -28.53
CA GLY A 173 -0.55 -10.90 -29.26
C GLY A 173 -0.97 -9.94 -30.37
N ASP A 174 -2.26 -9.55 -30.42
CA ASP A 174 -2.76 -8.53 -31.34
C ASP A 174 -2.45 -7.13 -30.82
N ILE A 175 -1.20 -6.71 -31.00
CA ILE A 175 -0.69 -5.44 -30.52
C ILE A 175 -1.33 -4.25 -31.23
N GLU A 176 -1.73 -4.41 -32.50
CA GLU A 176 -2.38 -3.35 -33.27
C GLU A 176 -3.80 -3.08 -32.76
N GLU A 177 -4.61 -4.13 -32.60
CA GLU A 177 -5.97 -4.02 -32.03
C GLU A 177 -5.91 -3.46 -30.61
N ALA A 178 -5.00 -3.97 -29.77
CA ALA A 178 -4.77 -3.46 -28.42
C ALA A 178 -4.39 -1.97 -28.41
N SER A 179 -3.48 -1.53 -29.29
CA SER A 179 -3.05 -0.13 -29.35
C SER A 179 -4.19 0.81 -29.76
N ASN A 180 -5.05 0.37 -30.68
CA ASN A 180 -6.24 1.13 -31.07
C ASN A 180 -7.22 1.27 -29.90
N MET A 181 -7.51 0.17 -29.19
CA MET A 181 -8.38 0.21 -28.00
C MET A 181 -7.81 1.07 -26.87
N ILE A 182 -6.49 1.02 -26.63
CA ILE A 182 -5.81 1.88 -25.65
C ILE A 182 -6.01 3.37 -26.00
N ASN A 183 -5.85 3.73 -27.27
CA ASN A 183 -6.02 5.11 -27.71
C ASN A 183 -7.47 5.59 -27.55
N GLU A 184 -8.45 4.73 -27.86
CA GLU A 184 -9.86 5.01 -27.62
C GLU A 184 -10.17 5.18 -26.13
N LEU A 185 -9.69 4.26 -25.29
CA LEU A 185 -9.90 4.30 -23.84
C LEU A 185 -9.32 5.58 -23.22
N ARG A 186 -8.12 6.02 -23.64
CA ARG A 186 -7.49 7.27 -23.17
C ARG A 186 -8.35 8.52 -23.39
N GLN A 187 -9.24 8.52 -24.39
CA GLN A 187 -10.15 9.64 -24.63
C GLN A 187 -11.39 9.63 -23.71
N THR A 188 -11.64 8.54 -22.99
CA THR A 188 -12.89 8.33 -22.22
C THR A 188 -12.68 8.18 -20.72
N VAL A 189 -11.47 7.83 -20.29
CA VAL A 189 -11.11 7.64 -18.88
C VAL A 189 -10.55 8.92 -18.27
N SER A 190 -10.68 9.08 -16.96
CA SER A 190 -10.17 10.26 -16.23
C SER A 190 -9.69 9.86 -14.84
N ILE A 191 -8.57 10.46 -14.40
CA ILE A 191 -8.02 10.31 -13.06
C ILE A 191 -8.74 11.17 -12.00
N ASP A 192 -9.58 12.11 -12.43
CA ASP A 192 -10.33 13.01 -11.54
C ASP A 192 -11.82 12.67 -11.46
N GLY A 193 -12.27 11.73 -12.29
CA GLY A 193 -13.67 11.29 -12.35
C GLY A 193 -14.12 10.35 -11.22
N GLU A 194 -15.20 9.61 -11.51
CA GLU A 194 -15.72 8.57 -10.61
C GLU A 194 -14.68 7.46 -10.37
N PRO A 195 -14.74 6.73 -9.23
CA PRO A 195 -13.80 5.64 -8.93
C PRO A 195 -13.61 4.65 -10.09
N SER A 196 -14.70 4.33 -10.79
CA SER A 196 -14.70 3.47 -11.97
C SER A 196 -13.93 4.05 -13.15
N GLN A 197 -13.92 5.36 -13.37
CA GLN A 197 -13.11 6.00 -14.41
C GLN A 197 -11.63 6.03 -14.02
N ARG A 198 -11.34 6.28 -12.74
CA ARG A 198 -9.98 6.42 -12.21
C ARG A 198 -9.21 5.11 -12.28
N ILE A 199 -9.82 3.99 -11.87
CA ILE A 199 -9.19 2.68 -12.04
C ILE A 199 -8.94 2.34 -13.50
N LEU A 200 -9.90 2.62 -14.40
CA LEU A 200 -9.73 2.35 -15.83
C LEU A 200 -8.54 3.14 -16.38
N ALA A 201 -8.39 4.41 -16.01
CA ALA A 201 -7.24 5.23 -16.43
C ALA A 201 -5.89 4.57 -16.09
N TYR A 202 -5.72 4.08 -14.85
CA TYR A 202 -4.48 3.43 -14.46
C TYR A 202 -4.28 2.06 -15.11
N MET A 203 -5.35 1.29 -15.32
CA MET A 203 -5.24 -0.02 -15.98
C MET A 203 -4.96 0.09 -17.48
N VAL A 204 -5.47 1.13 -18.15
CA VAL A 204 -5.12 1.46 -19.54
C VAL A 204 -3.63 1.75 -19.66
N GLU A 205 -3.07 2.56 -18.78
CA GLU A 205 -1.63 2.85 -18.78
C GLU A 205 -0.78 1.61 -18.45
N ALA A 206 -1.28 0.70 -17.61
CA ALA A 206 -0.62 -0.56 -17.34
C ALA A 206 -0.62 -1.50 -18.57
N LEU A 207 -1.71 -1.57 -19.34
CA LEU A 207 -1.75 -2.29 -20.61
C LEU A 207 -0.82 -1.64 -21.65
N ALA A 208 -0.81 -0.31 -21.74
CA ALA A 208 0.11 0.41 -22.61
C ALA A 208 1.58 0.14 -22.26
N ALA A 209 1.91 0.12 -20.97
CA ALA A 209 3.25 -0.22 -20.49
C ALA A 209 3.62 -1.68 -20.81
N ARG A 210 2.65 -2.61 -20.76
CA ARG A 210 2.85 -4.00 -21.17
C ARG A 210 3.17 -4.10 -22.66
N VAL A 211 2.36 -3.46 -23.50
CA VAL A 211 2.53 -3.43 -24.97
C VAL A 211 3.90 -2.83 -25.34
N ALA A 212 4.32 -1.78 -24.63
CA ALA A 212 5.59 -1.11 -24.86
C ALA A 212 6.79 -1.80 -24.17
N ALA A 213 6.59 -2.92 -23.46
CA ALA A 213 7.62 -3.59 -22.65
C ALA A 213 8.36 -2.64 -21.68
N SER A 214 7.65 -1.65 -21.13
CA SER A 214 8.20 -0.58 -20.29
C SER A 214 7.81 -0.69 -18.81
N GLY A 215 7.10 -1.75 -18.42
CA GLY A 215 6.57 -1.97 -17.08
C GLY A 215 7.59 -1.79 -15.95
N LYS A 216 8.78 -2.38 -16.08
CA LYS A 216 9.87 -2.23 -15.09
C LYS A 216 10.34 -0.79 -14.93
N GLY A 217 10.51 -0.08 -16.04
CA GLY A 217 10.91 1.32 -16.04
C GLY A 217 9.86 2.19 -15.36
N LEU A 218 8.59 1.97 -15.69
CA LEU A 218 7.47 2.71 -15.11
C LEU A 218 7.28 2.42 -13.62
N TYR A 219 7.38 1.14 -13.20
CA TYR A 219 7.36 0.77 -11.77
C TYR A 219 8.48 1.47 -10.98
N LYS A 220 9.69 1.53 -11.54
CA LYS A 220 10.83 2.25 -10.95
C LYS A 220 10.71 3.78 -11.02
N ALA A 221 9.87 4.34 -11.88
CA ALA A 221 9.63 5.77 -11.99
C ALA A 221 8.50 6.25 -11.07
N LEU A 222 7.47 5.41 -10.86
CA LEU A 222 6.32 5.65 -9.97
C LEU A 222 6.66 5.47 -8.48
N LYS A 223 7.95 5.50 -8.11
CA LYS A 223 8.39 5.42 -6.72
C LYS A 223 7.67 6.45 -5.86
N CYS A 224 7.32 6.07 -4.63
CA CYS A 224 6.81 7.01 -3.64
C CYS A 224 7.84 8.11 -3.47
N LYS A 225 7.60 9.27 -4.07
CA LYS A 225 8.50 10.42 -3.91
C LYS A 225 8.50 10.80 -2.44
N GLU A 226 9.60 11.39 -1.99
CA GLU A 226 9.62 11.97 -0.65
C GLU A 226 8.41 12.87 -0.45
N PRO A 227 7.80 12.84 0.74
CA PRO A 227 6.85 13.89 1.08
C PRO A 227 7.54 15.26 0.87
N PRO A 228 6.84 16.24 0.26
CA PRO A 228 7.45 17.54 -0.06
C PRO A 228 8.06 18.29 1.14
N SER A 229 7.72 17.89 2.36
CA SER A 229 8.28 18.38 3.60
C SER A 229 8.28 17.28 4.67
N LYS A 230 9.06 17.46 5.74
CA LYS A 230 9.12 16.56 6.90
C LYS A 230 7.77 16.38 7.61
N ASP A 231 6.86 17.34 7.45
CA ASP A 231 5.55 17.36 8.11
C ASP A 231 4.46 16.60 7.34
N ARG A 232 4.74 16.13 6.11
CA ARG A 232 3.77 15.41 5.28
C ARG A 232 4.02 13.91 5.35
N LEU A 233 2.95 13.16 5.51
CA LEU A 233 2.98 11.70 5.42
C LEU A 233 3.35 11.27 3.99
N SER A 234 4.09 10.18 3.88
CA SER A 234 4.27 9.47 2.61
C SER A 234 2.93 8.93 2.10
N ALA A 235 2.80 8.75 0.79
CA ALA A 235 1.57 8.20 0.19
C ALA A 235 1.17 6.84 0.80
N MET A 236 2.15 6.01 1.16
CA MET A 236 1.89 4.71 1.80
C MET A 236 1.32 4.86 3.23
N GLN A 237 1.86 5.79 4.02
CA GLN A 237 1.30 6.09 5.34
C GLN A 237 -0.14 6.60 5.23
N VAL A 238 -0.39 7.50 4.28
CA VAL A 238 -1.76 7.97 4.01
C VAL A 238 -2.65 6.79 3.65
N LEU A 239 -2.23 5.91 2.72
CA LEU A 239 -3.00 4.72 2.34
C LEU A 239 -3.37 3.86 3.57
N PHE A 240 -2.41 3.58 4.45
CA PHE A 240 -2.65 2.76 5.64
C PHE A 240 -3.55 3.45 6.69
N GLU A 241 -3.61 4.78 6.69
CA GLU A 241 -4.50 5.54 7.58
C GLU A 241 -5.91 5.69 7.02
N VAL A 242 -6.03 5.94 5.71
CA VAL A 242 -7.32 6.23 5.06
C VAL A 242 -8.03 4.98 4.59
N CYS A 243 -7.32 3.88 4.32
CA CYS A 243 -7.90 2.56 4.07
C CYS A 243 -7.86 1.73 5.36
N PRO A 244 -8.98 1.61 6.10
CA PRO A 244 -9.03 0.95 7.40
C PRO A 244 -8.63 -0.52 7.35
N CYS A 245 -8.77 -1.22 6.22
CA CYS A 245 -8.38 -2.63 6.13
C CYS A 245 -6.89 -2.86 6.43
N PHE A 246 -6.00 -1.95 5.99
CA PHE A 246 -4.57 -2.03 6.32
C PHE A 246 -4.32 -1.79 7.80
N ARG A 247 -4.93 -0.73 8.34
CA ARG A 247 -4.87 -0.40 9.77
C ARG A 247 -5.36 -1.55 10.64
N PHE A 248 -6.50 -2.17 10.29
CA PHE A 248 -7.05 -3.28 11.06
C PHE A 248 -6.21 -4.55 10.96
N GLY A 249 -5.51 -4.76 9.84
CA GLY A 249 -4.46 -5.78 9.74
C GLY A 249 -3.38 -5.60 10.81
N PHE A 250 -2.81 -4.40 10.93
CA PHE A 250 -1.85 -4.08 11.99
C PHE A 250 -2.44 -4.22 13.40
N MET A 251 -3.68 -3.77 13.62
CA MET A 251 -4.33 -3.89 14.93
C MET A 251 -4.54 -5.34 15.35
N ALA A 252 -4.93 -6.20 14.40
CA ALA A 252 -5.06 -7.64 14.65
C ALA A 252 -3.71 -8.27 15.00
N ALA A 253 -2.66 -7.96 14.23
CA ALA A 253 -1.30 -8.42 14.53
C ALA A 253 -0.83 -7.93 15.90
N ASN A 254 -0.97 -6.63 16.21
CA ASN A 254 -0.62 -6.06 17.50
C ASN A 254 -1.39 -6.69 18.66
N GLY A 255 -2.66 -7.02 18.48
CA GLY A 255 -3.46 -7.75 19.46
C GLY A 255 -2.84 -9.12 19.79
N ALA A 256 -2.48 -9.89 18.76
CA ALA A 256 -1.82 -11.19 18.94
C ALA A 256 -0.42 -11.05 19.57
N ILE A 257 0.34 -10.03 19.18
CA ILE A 257 1.66 -9.72 19.73
C ILE A 257 1.56 -9.41 21.23
N LEU A 258 0.62 -8.54 21.64
CA LEU A 258 0.41 -8.18 23.05
C LEU A 258 -0.04 -9.38 23.89
N GLU A 259 -0.82 -10.30 23.32
CA GLU A 259 -1.14 -11.57 23.99
C GLU A 259 0.10 -12.44 24.21
N ALA A 260 1.05 -12.44 23.26
CA ALA A 260 2.30 -13.16 23.41
C ALA A 260 3.26 -12.53 24.44
N PHE A 261 3.07 -11.26 24.82
CA PHE A 261 3.87 -10.60 25.87
C PHE A 261 3.52 -11.10 27.28
N VAL A 262 2.34 -11.70 27.48
CA VAL A 262 1.89 -12.13 28.80
C VAL A 262 2.86 -13.14 29.40
N GLY A 263 3.39 -12.82 30.58
CA GLY A 263 4.33 -13.64 31.34
C GLY A 263 5.80 -13.48 30.94
N GLU A 264 6.10 -12.66 29.92
CA GLU A 264 7.46 -12.44 29.46
C GLU A 264 8.10 -11.22 30.12
N LYS A 265 9.41 -11.31 30.36
CA LYS A 265 10.21 -10.19 30.89
C LYS A 265 10.99 -9.46 29.80
N ASN A 266 11.45 -10.20 28.79
CA ASN A 266 12.20 -9.68 27.66
C ASN A 266 11.54 -10.19 26.38
N VAL A 267 11.19 -9.27 25.48
CA VAL A 267 10.57 -9.59 24.20
C VAL A 267 11.41 -8.99 23.08
N HIS A 268 11.61 -9.76 22.02
CA HIS A 268 12.28 -9.31 20.81
C HIS A 268 11.35 -9.46 19.61
N ILE A 269 10.91 -8.34 19.05
CA ILE A 269 10.15 -8.31 17.80
C ILE A 269 11.12 -8.13 16.62
N ILE A 270 10.97 -8.95 15.59
CA ILE A 270 11.65 -8.82 14.31
C ILE A 270 10.60 -8.52 13.24
N ASP A 271 10.76 -7.40 12.55
CA ASP A 271 9.92 -6.99 11.42
C ASP A 271 10.73 -7.01 10.13
N PHE A 272 10.17 -7.57 9.06
CA PHE A 272 10.82 -7.69 7.75
C PHE A 272 10.44 -6.62 6.72
N ASP A 273 9.55 -5.68 7.08
CA ASP A 273 9.35 -4.38 6.42
C ASP A 273 8.69 -3.42 7.42
N ILE A 274 9.50 -2.82 8.29
CA ILE A 274 8.98 -1.90 9.32
C ILE A 274 8.32 -0.66 8.72
N ASN A 275 8.51 -0.41 7.41
CA ASN A 275 7.98 0.73 6.70
C ASN A 275 8.29 2.03 7.47
N GLN A 276 7.27 2.83 7.82
CA GLN A 276 7.43 4.04 8.63
C GLN A 276 7.19 3.82 10.13
N GLY A 277 7.08 2.58 10.61
CA GLY A 277 6.91 2.25 12.03
C GLY A 277 5.54 2.60 12.63
N SER A 278 4.53 2.90 11.81
CA SER A 278 3.19 3.29 12.27
C SER A 278 2.49 2.18 13.07
N GLN A 279 2.68 0.92 12.70
CA GLN A 279 2.22 -0.23 13.50
C GLN A 279 2.76 -0.17 14.93
N TYR A 280 4.05 0.14 15.09
CA TYR A 280 4.72 0.14 16.38
C TYR A 280 4.39 1.34 17.26
N ILE A 281 4.04 2.48 16.67
CA ILE A 281 3.49 3.62 17.42
C ILE A 281 2.24 3.18 18.18
N THR A 282 1.30 2.52 17.51
CA THR A 282 0.07 2.03 18.17
C THR A 282 0.34 0.88 19.15
N LEU A 283 1.33 0.03 18.88
CA LEU A 283 1.74 -1.03 19.81
C LEU A 283 2.29 -0.46 21.11
N LEU A 284 3.21 0.51 21.04
CA LEU A 284 3.82 1.15 22.20
C LEU A 284 2.79 1.90 23.04
N GLN A 285 1.90 2.68 22.40
CA GLN A 285 0.80 3.35 23.08
C GLN A 285 -0.09 2.36 23.83
N THR A 286 -0.49 1.27 23.18
CA THR A 286 -1.32 0.23 23.81
C THR A 286 -0.57 -0.47 24.95
N LEU A 287 0.72 -0.75 24.77
CA LEU A 287 1.56 -1.39 25.79
C LEU A 287 1.67 -0.54 27.06
N ALA A 288 1.80 0.78 26.92
CA ALA A 288 1.86 1.73 28.02
C ALA A 288 0.59 1.71 28.89
N GLU A 289 -0.56 1.33 28.34
CA GLU A 289 -1.83 1.19 29.07
C GLU A 289 -1.94 -0.15 29.82
N THR A 290 -1.03 -1.10 29.58
CA THR A 290 -1.03 -2.40 30.24
C THR A 290 -0.22 -2.43 31.53
N ASN A 291 -0.54 -3.39 32.39
CA ASN A 291 0.18 -3.66 33.64
C ASN A 291 1.48 -4.44 33.44
N SER A 292 1.65 -5.11 32.29
CA SER A 292 2.80 -5.99 32.01
C SER A 292 3.64 -5.38 30.90
N ARG A 293 4.71 -4.69 31.28
CA ARG A 293 5.59 -3.96 30.37
C ARG A 293 6.97 -4.64 30.36
N PRO A 294 7.21 -5.62 29.47
CA PRO A 294 8.53 -6.24 29.35
C PRO A 294 9.53 -5.24 28.79
N HIS A 295 10.82 -5.55 28.94
CA HIS A 295 11.85 -4.96 28.08
C HIS A 295 11.53 -5.35 26.63
N LEU A 296 11.35 -4.36 25.77
CA LEU A 296 10.96 -4.57 24.37
C LEU A 296 12.08 -4.18 23.43
N ARG A 297 12.64 -5.17 22.74
CA ARG A 297 13.56 -4.94 21.63
C ARG A 297 12.84 -5.07 20.30
N LEU A 298 13.04 -4.12 19.40
CA LEU A 298 12.52 -4.15 18.04
C LEU A 298 13.66 -4.13 17.03
N THR A 299 13.70 -5.13 16.15
CA THR A 299 14.60 -5.16 15.00
C THR A 299 13.80 -4.92 13.73
N GLY A 300 14.06 -3.80 13.06
CA GLY A 300 13.54 -3.54 11.72
C GLY A 300 14.56 -3.98 10.67
N VAL A 301 14.18 -4.98 9.86
CA VAL A 301 14.90 -5.38 8.65
C VAL A 301 14.27 -4.64 7.48
N ASP A 302 15.11 -4.05 6.61
CA ASP A 302 14.62 -3.38 5.41
C ASP A 302 15.72 -3.36 4.32
N ASP A 303 15.32 -3.65 3.09
CA ASP A 303 16.19 -3.83 1.92
C ASP A 303 16.74 -2.49 1.42
N PRO A 304 18.06 -2.21 1.39
CA PRO A 304 18.63 -0.92 0.98
C PRO A 304 18.06 -0.34 -0.32
N GLU A 305 17.65 -1.21 -1.24
CA GLU A 305 17.06 -0.84 -2.53
C GLU A 305 15.53 -0.66 -2.49
N SER A 306 14.90 -0.83 -1.31
CA SER A 306 13.47 -0.63 -1.13
C SER A 306 13.09 0.80 -1.48
N VAL A 307 12.06 0.91 -2.32
CA VAL A 307 11.58 2.15 -2.91
C VAL A 307 11.10 3.17 -1.84
N GLN A 308 10.78 2.70 -0.63
CA GLN A 308 10.20 3.51 0.45
C GLN A 308 11.22 4.44 1.17
N ARG A 309 12.50 4.46 0.79
CA ARG A 309 13.56 5.19 1.51
C ARG A 309 14.21 6.34 0.76
N PRO A 310 13.63 7.54 0.81
CA PRO A 310 14.49 8.71 0.70
C PRO A 310 14.54 9.54 2.00
N VAL A 311 13.56 9.44 2.91
CA VAL A 311 13.62 10.17 4.21
C VAL A 311 14.23 9.31 5.34
N GLY A 312 15.50 9.56 5.66
CA GLY A 312 16.14 9.23 6.94
C GLY A 312 16.50 7.75 7.21
N GLY A 313 15.87 6.79 6.54
CA GLY A 313 16.13 5.36 6.70
C GLY A 313 15.74 4.79 8.07
N LEU A 314 16.08 3.52 8.33
CA LEU A 314 15.73 2.79 9.55
C LEU A 314 16.12 3.51 10.83
N ASN A 315 17.20 4.29 10.82
CA ASN A 315 17.70 4.98 12.01
C ASN A 315 16.75 6.09 12.47
N HIS A 316 16.11 6.84 11.55
CA HIS A 316 15.16 7.88 11.91
C HIS A 316 13.85 7.29 12.45
N ILE A 317 13.38 6.17 11.87
CA ILE A 317 12.23 5.43 12.38
C ILE A 317 12.52 4.92 13.79
N GLY A 318 13.70 4.32 13.98
CA GLY A 318 14.17 3.87 15.28
C GLY A 318 14.23 4.98 16.32
N GLN A 319 14.78 6.14 15.96
CA GLN A 319 14.88 7.29 16.85
C GLN A 319 13.48 7.80 17.27
N ARG A 320 12.55 7.96 16.32
CA ARG A 320 11.16 8.36 16.61
C ARG A 320 10.47 7.37 17.55
N LEU A 321 10.69 6.07 17.36
CA LEU A 321 10.11 5.04 18.24
C LEU A 321 10.74 5.05 19.64
N LYS A 322 12.05 5.30 19.75
CA LYS A 322 12.73 5.46 21.05
C LYS A 322 12.20 6.67 21.82
N GLU A 323 12.09 7.83 21.18
CA GLU A 323 11.54 9.04 21.79
C GLU A 323 10.10 8.82 22.27
N LEU A 324 9.27 8.14 21.48
CA LEU A 324 7.92 7.76 21.90
C LEU A 324 7.94 6.82 23.12
N ALA A 325 8.79 5.80 23.11
CA ALA A 325 8.91 4.86 24.23
C ALA A 325 9.36 5.56 25.53
N GLU A 326 10.30 6.51 25.43
CA GLU A 326 10.75 7.34 26.56
C GLU A 326 9.60 8.18 27.12
N MET A 327 8.83 8.85 26.26
CA MET A 327 7.64 9.61 26.69
C MET A 327 6.57 8.73 27.36
N LEU A 328 6.46 7.48 26.94
CA LEU A 328 5.53 6.49 27.50
C LEU A 328 6.11 5.73 28.71
N ASN A 329 7.36 6.02 29.09
CA ASN A 329 8.09 5.35 30.16
C ASN A 329 8.15 3.82 29.97
N LEU A 330 8.52 3.39 28.77
CA LEU A 330 8.71 2.01 28.36
C LEU A 330 10.21 1.68 28.24
N ASP A 331 10.60 0.49 28.68
CA ASP A 331 11.94 -0.04 28.49
C ASP A 331 12.06 -0.61 27.06
N PHE A 332 12.72 0.14 26.17
CA PHE A 332 12.69 -0.09 24.72
C PHE A 332 14.07 0.01 24.07
N GLU A 333 14.38 -0.96 23.21
CA GLU A 333 15.58 -0.99 22.37
C GLU A 333 15.16 -1.10 20.90
N PHE A 334 15.85 -0.38 20.01
CA PHE A 334 15.68 -0.53 18.56
C PHE A 334 17.00 -0.84 17.87
N THR A 335 16.97 -1.80 16.95
CA THR A 335 18.09 -2.20 16.09
C THR A 335 17.66 -2.16 14.63
N SER A 336 18.48 -1.55 13.77
CA SER A 336 18.30 -1.58 12.32
C SER A 336 19.15 -2.68 11.69
N VAL A 337 18.57 -3.45 10.77
CA VAL A 337 19.28 -4.42 9.94
C VAL A 337 19.06 -4.06 8.48
N VAL A 338 20.10 -3.53 7.84
CA VAL A 338 20.07 -3.18 6.41
C VAL A 338 20.43 -4.42 5.61
N ALA A 339 19.42 -5.15 5.16
CA ALA A 339 19.61 -6.39 4.41
C ALA A 339 18.41 -6.65 3.50
N THR A 340 18.67 -7.15 2.29
CA THR A 340 17.62 -7.71 1.45
C THR A 340 17.09 -8.99 2.10
N THR A 341 15.77 -9.07 2.31
CA THR A 341 15.09 -10.19 2.97
C THR A 341 15.43 -11.56 2.37
N ALA A 342 15.74 -11.60 1.06
CA ALA A 342 16.13 -12.81 0.35
C ALA A 342 17.45 -13.45 0.81
N ILE A 343 18.37 -12.67 1.39
CA ILE A 343 19.73 -13.11 1.73
C ILE A 343 20.06 -12.89 3.22
N ILE A 344 19.06 -12.60 4.05
CA ILE A 344 19.29 -12.35 5.47
C ILE A 344 19.72 -13.61 6.21
N GLU A 345 20.79 -13.48 7.01
CA GLU A 345 21.31 -14.56 7.83
C GLU A 345 20.69 -14.54 9.24
N PRO A 346 20.42 -15.71 9.87
CA PRO A 346 19.89 -15.76 11.23
C PRO A 346 20.73 -14.97 12.25
N GLY A 347 22.05 -14.97 12.08
CA GLY A 347 22.98 -14.30 12.97
C GLY A 347 22.81 -12.78 13.01
N SER A 348 22.40 -12.15 11.90
CA SER A 348 22.23 -10.69 11.83
C SER A 348 21.01 -10.21 12.63
N LEU A 349 20.07 -11.10 12.95
CA LEU A 349 18.89 -10.80 13.76
C LEU A 349 19.22 -10.71 15.26
N ASN A 350 20.38 -11.27 15.67
CA ASN A 350 20.93 -11.15 17.02
C ASN A 350 19.93 -11.53 18.13
N CYS A 351 19.20 -12.64 17.98
CA CYS A 351 18.30 -13.15 19.02
C CYS A 351 19.09 -13.53 20.29
N ARG A 352 18.68 -13.03 21.46
CA ARG A 352 19.40 -13.25 22.72
C ARG A 352 18.75 -14.38 23.53
N PRO A 353 19.52 -15.22 24.25
CA PRO A 353 18.96 -16.23 25.14
C PRO A 353 18.03 -15.60 26.19
N GLY A 354 16.83 -16.18 26.36
CA GLY A 354 15.84 -15.72 27.34
C GLY A 354 14.90 -14.62 26.85
N GLU A 355 15.02 -14.17 25.60
CA GLU A 355 14.00 -13.35 24.95
C GLU A 355 12.90 -14.21 24.35
N ALA A 356 11.65 -13.77 24.50
CA ALA A 356 10.56 -14.27 23.67
C ALA A 356 10.61 -13.61 22.30
N VAL A 357 11.03 -14.37 21.28
CA VAL A 357 11.13 -13.90 19.90
C VAL A 357 9.75 -13.88 19.25
N ILE A 358 9.40 -12.76 18.63
CA ILE A 358 8.18 -12.56 17.86
C ILE A 358 8.59 -12.08 16.47
N VAL A 359 8.03 -12.67 15.42
CA VAL A 359 8.30 -12.25 14.05
C VAL A 359 7.03 -11.69 13.43
N ASN A 360 7.11 -10.51 12.82
CA ASN A 360 6.01 -9.86 12.11
C ASN A 360 6.34 -9.78 10.62
N PHE A 361 5.44 -10.34 9.81
CA PHE A 361 5.38 -10.14 8.38
C PHE A 361 4.14 -9.32 8.05
N ALA A 362 4.31 -8.05 7.73
CA ALA A 362 3.19 -7.22 7.31
C ALA A 362 3.48 -6.61 5.94
N PHE A 363 2.72 -7.05 4.93
CA PHE A 363 2.80 -6.59 3.55
C PHE A 363 4.20 -6.74 2.93
N GLN A 364 4.87 -7.86 3.19
CA GLN A 364 6.28 -8.07 2.80
C GLN A 364 6.52 -9.39 2.05
N LEU A 365 5.82 -10.47 2.40
CA LEU A 365 6.14 -11.78 1.83
C LEU A 365 5.78 -11.87 0.34
N HIS A 366 4.77 -11.10 -0.10
CA HIS A 366 4.37 -11.03 -1.50
C HIS A 366 5.43 -10.42 -2.41
N HIS A 367 6.36 -9.60 -1.91
CA HIS A 367 7.47 -9.07 -2.71
C HIS A 367 8.56 -10.10 -2.99
N MET A 368 8.59 -11.19 -2.22
CA MET A 368 9.62 -12.21 -2.38
C MET A 368 9.36 -13.11 -3.59
N PRO A 369 10.39 -13.43 -4.39
CA PRO A 369 10.34 -14.48 -5.40
C PRO A 369 9.92 -15.83 -4.81
N ASP A 370 9.11 -16.55 -5.57
CA ASP A 370 8.65 -17.89 -5.25
C ASP A 370 9.04 -18.89 -6.36
N GLU A 371 8.49 -20.09 -6.28
CA GLU A 371 8.74 -21.18 -7.24
C GLU A 371 8.40 -20.83 -8.71
N SER A 372 7.61 -19.78 -8.97
CA SER A 372 7.29 -19.32 -10.33
C SER A 372 8.39 -18.50 -10.98
N VAL A 373 9.36 -18.01 -10.19
CA VAL A 373 10.43 -17.11 -10.66
C VAL A 373 11.74 -17.87 -10.80
N SER A 374 12.10 -18.66 -9.79
CA SER A 374 13.34 -19.43 -9.75
C SER A 374 13.13 -20.76 -9.05
N THR A 375 14.01 -21.72 -9.32
CA THR A 375 14.08 -22.98 -8.56
C THR A 375 14.43 -22.74 -7.08
N VAL A 376 15.06 -21.59 -6.79
CA VAL A 376 15.31 -21.11 -5.44
C VAL A 376 14.08 -20.36 -4.93
N ASN A 377 13.26 -21.03 -4.12
CA ASN A 377 12.12 -20.40 -3.46
C ASN A 377 12.58 -19.64 -2.21
N GLN A 378 12.91 -18.36 -2.38
CA GLN A 378 13.41 -17.47 -1.33
C GLN A 378 12.36 -17.23 -0.23
N ARG A 379 11.09 -17.14 -0.61
CA ARG A 379 9.97 -17.00 0.32
C ARG A 379 9.91 -18.17 1.31
N ASP A 380 9.97 -19.41 0.83
CA ASP A 380 9.94 -20.60 1.69
C ASP A 380 11.25 -20.77 2.49
N GLN A 381 12.39 -20.30 1.96
CA GLN A 381 13.66 -20.27 2.70
C GLN A 381 13.57 -19.34 3.90
N LEU A 382 13.02 -18.13 3.73
CA LEU A 382 12.81 -17.20 4.84
C LEU A 382 11.92 -17.80 5.92
N LEU A 383 10.79 -18.40 5.55
CA LEU A 383 9.88 -19.02 6.52
C LEU A 383 10.57 -20.15 7.31
N ARG A 384 11.38 -20.98 6.66
CA ARG A 384 12.18 -22.02 7.33
C ARG A 384 13.25 -21.44 8.25
N MET A 385 13.91 -20.36 7.82
CA MET A 385 14.88 -19.63 8.64
C MET A 385 14.21 -19.08 9.90
N VAL A 386 13.07 -18.41 9.75
CA VAL A 386 12.27 -17.90 10.88
C VAL A 386 11.86 -19.03 11.81
N LYS A 387 11.45 -20.20 11.27
CA LYS A 387 11.12 -21.34 12.12
C LYS A 387 12.32 -21.82 12.95
N SER A 388 13.53 -21.75 12.39
CA SER A 388 14.76 -22.12 13.09
C SER A 388 15.12 -21.20 14.27
N LEU A 389 14.59 -19.96 14.28
CA LEU A 389 14.70 -19.04 15.42
C LEU A 389 13.82 -19.46 16.62
N ASN A 390 12.96 -20.47 16.43
CA ASN A 390 11.99 -20.92 17.42
C ASN A 390 11.12 -19.78 18.02
N PRO A 391 10.45 -18.97 17.17
CA PRO A 391 9.69 -17.82 17.64
C PRO A 391 8.49 -18.27 18.49
N LYS A 392 8.18 -17.47 19.52
CA LYS A 392 6.96 -17.63 20.34
C LYS A 392 5.69 -17.33 19.54
N LEU A 393 5.79 -16.41 18.58
CA LEU A 393 4.69 -16.00 17.72
C LEU A 393 5.24 -15.53 16.36
N VAL A 394 4.54 -15.88 15.29
CA VAL A 394 4.69 -15.21 13.98
C VAL A 394 3.35 -14.63 13.58
N THR A 395 3.30 -13.35 13.19
CA THR A 395 2.12 -12.70 12.61
C THR A 395 2.34 -12.50 11.11
N VAL A 396 1.29 -12.74 10.31
CA VAL A 396 1.29 -12.54 8.86
C VAL A 396 0.07 -11.69 8.49
N VAL A 397 0.31 -10.53 7.89
CA VAL A 397 -0.69 -9.60 7.36
C VAL A 397 -0.39 -9.38 5.88
N GLU A 398 -1.32 -9.75 5.00
CA GLU A 398 -1.10 -9.76 3.55
C GLU A 398 -2.37 -9.36 2.79
N GLN A 399 -2.23 -8.93 1.54
CA GLN A 399 -3.33 -8.73 0.60
C GLN A 399 -3.92 -10.10 0.20
N ASP A 400 -5.25 -10.22 0.16
CA ASP A 400 -5.96 -11.47 -0.19
C ASP A 400 -6.46 -11.44 -1.64
N VAL A 401 -5.56 -11.63 -2.60
CA VAL A 401 -5.89 -11.66 -4.04
C VAL A 401 -4.90 -12.57 -4.80
N ASN A 402 -5.38 -13.30 -5.81
CA ASN A 402 -4.53 -14.19 -6.61
C ASN A 402 -3.92 -13.48 -7.82
N THR A 403 -2.90 -12.63 -7.60
CA THR A 403 -2.16 -12.00 -8.71
C THR A 403 -0.86 -12.72 -9.05
N ASN A 404 -0.43 -13.70 -8.25
CA ASN A 404 0.82 -14.41 -8.50
C ASN A 404 0.67 -15.63 -9.43
N THR A 405 -0.21 -16.58 -9.06
CA THR A 405 -0.32 -17.89 -9.75
C THR A 405 -1.24 -17.89 -10.96
N ALA A 406 -2.04 -16.84 -11.12
CA ALA A 406 -3.00 -16.71 -12.20
C ALA A 406 -2.31 -16.35 -13.54
N PRO A 407 -2.70 -16.99 -14.66
CA PRO A 407 -2.37 -16.54 -16.01
C PRO A 407 -2.80 -15.08 -16.24
N PHE A 408 -2.24 -14.43 -17.25
CA PHE A 408 -2.40 -12.98 -17.48
C PHE A 408 -3.86 -12.49 -17.41
N LEU A 409 -4.79 -13.08 -18.17
CA LEU A 409 -6.20 -12.64 -18.17
C LEU A 409 -6.87 -12.81 -16.80
N GLN A 410 -6.73 -13.97 -16.16
CA GLN A 410 -7.29 -14.18 -14.83
C GLN A 410 -6.69 -13.19 -13.83
N ARG A 411 -5.37 -12.98 -13.88
CA ARG A 411 -4.68 -11.99 -13.04
C ARG A 411 -5.19 -10.58 -13.28
N PHE A 412 -5.46 -10.21 -14.52
CA PHE A 412 -6.05 -8.92 -14.89
C PHE A 412 -7.44 -8.74 -14.28
N HIS A 413 -8.30 -9.76 -14.36
CA HIS A 413 -9.61 -9.78 -13.70
C HIS A 413 -9.50 -9.65 -12.17
N GLU A 414 -8.60 -10.40 -11.54
CA GLU A 414 -8.36 -10.35 -10.09
C GLU A 414 -7.87 -8.95 -9.66
N ALA A 415 -6.93 -8.36 -10.40
CA ALA A 415 -6.43 -7.02 -10.16
C ALA A 415 -7.55 -5.97 -10.32
N TYR A 416 -8.34 -5.99 -11.39
CA TYR A 416 -9.48 -5.10 -11.57
C TYR A 416 -10.46 -5.20 -10.41
N SER A 417 -10.81 -6.42 -9.99
CA SER A 417 -11.75 -6.65 -8.89
C SER A 417 -11.21 -6.12 -7.55
N TYR A 418 -9.94 -6.38 -7.25
CA TYR A 418 -9.29 -5.91 -6.02
C TYR A 418 -9.16 -4.38 -5.98
N TYR A 419 -8.59 -3.79 -7.03
CA TYR A 419 -8.38 -2.35 -7.06
C TYR A 419 -9.69 -1.58 -7.18
N SER A 420 -10.75 -2.13 -7.80
CA SER A 420 -12.06 -1.45 -7.84
C SER A 420 -12.59 -1.21 -6.42
N ALA A 421 -12.49 -2.22 -5.55
CA ALA A 421 -12.85 -2.09 -4.14
C ALA A 421 -11.93 -1.12 -3.38
N MET A 422 -10.63 -1.07 -3.73
CA MET A 422 -9.69 -0.10 -3.17
C MET A 422 -10.02 1.36 -3.57
N PHE A 423 -10.36 1.60 -4.83
CA PHE A 423 -10.75 2.93 -5.31
C PHE A 423 -12.08 3.39 -4.68
N ASP A 424 -13.04 2.48 -4.51
CA ASP A 424 -14.29 2.78 -3.78
C ASP A 424 -14.04 3.08 -2.30
N CYS A 425 -13.09 2.38 -1.68
CA CYS A 425 -12.65 2.64 -0.31
C CYS A 425 -12.03 4.04 -0.17
N LEU A 426 -11.22 4.48 -1.14
CA LEU A 426 -10.63 5.82 -1.16
C LEU A 426 -11.70 6.90 -1.39
N GLU A 427 -12.66 6.65 -2.28
CA GLU A 427 -13.79 7.57 -2.53
C GLU A 427 -14.60 7.84 -1.26
N ALA A 428 -14.77 6.83 -0.41
CA ALA A 428 -15.53 6.96 0.82
C ALA A 428 -14.78 7.69 1.94
N THR A 429 -13.46 7.90 1.80
CA THR A 429 -12.58 8.36 2.88
C THR A 429 -11.87 9.67 2.57
N LEU A 430 -11.62 9.97 1.30
CA LEU A 430 -11.00 11.20 0.83
C LEU A 430 -11.86 11.90 -0.23
N PRO A 431 -12.02 13.25 -0.16
CA PRO A 431 -12.65 14.01 -1.23
C PRO A 431 -11.94 13.83 -2.58
N ARG A 432 -12.67 14.00 -3.69
CA ARG A 432 -12.12 13.82 -5.04
C ARG A 432 -11.00 14.80 -5.35
N GLU A 433 -11.12 16.03 -4.87
CA GLU A 433 -10.15 17.10 -5.09
C GLU A 433 -8.92 16.97 -4.17
N SER A 434 -8.88 15.93 -3.32
CA SER A 434 -7.78 15.71 -2.40
C SER A 434 -6.49 15.34 -3.13
N GLN A 435 -5.47 16.17 -2.97
CA GLN A 435 -4.12 15.84 -3.45
C GLN A 435 -3.56 14.59 -2.75
N GLU A 436 -3.96 14.32 -1.51
CA GLU A 436 -3.57 13.08 -0.80
C GLU A 436 -4.15 11.85 -1.49
N ARG A 437 -5.41 11.90 -1.95
CA ARG A 437 -6.05 10.84 -2.74
C ARG A 437 -5.28 10.58 -4.03
N VAL A 438 -5.03 11.63 -4.80
CA VAL A 438 -4.29 11.54 -6.08
C VAL A 438 -2.88 10.97 -5.86
N ASN A 439 -2.20 11.36 -4.78
CA ASN A 439 -0.88 10.84 -4.45
C ASN A 439 -0.92 9.35 -4.06
N VAL A 440 -1.87 8.93 -3.23
CA VAL A 440 -2.07 7.51 -2.88
C VAL A 440 -2.34 6.67 -4.13
N GLU A 441 -3.22 7.15 -5.01
CA GLU A 441 -3.58 6.43 -6.23
C GLU A 441 -2.39 6.30 -7.17
N LYS A 442 -1.65 7.38 -7.43
CA LYS A 442 -0.51 7.34 -8.34
C LYS A 442 0.68 6.55 -7.78
N GLN A 443 1.03 6.76 -6.51
CA GLN A 443 2.28 6.27 -5.95
C GLN A 443 2.17 4.91 -5.27
N CYS A 444 0.96 4.49 -4.90
CA CYS A 444 0.70 3.17 -4.33
C CYS A 444 -0.10 2.31 -5.32
N LEU A 445 -1.37 2.64 -5.57
CA LEU A 445 -2.25 1.74 -6.30
C LEU A 445 -1.83 1.56 -7.77
N ALA A 446 -1.59 2.65 -8.50
CA ALA A 446 -1.20 2.62 -9.91
C ALA A 446 0.16 1.95 -10.11
N ARG A 447 1.10 2.20 -9.19
CA ARG A 447 2.41 1.55 -9.19
C ARG A 447 2.26 0.03 -9.12
N ASP A 448 1.44 -0.45 -8.20
CA ASP A 448 1.23 -1.88 -8.01
C ASP A 448 0.44 -2.49 -9.19
N ILE A 449 -0.58 -1.79 -9.69
CA ILE A 449 -1.34 -2.16 -10.92
C ILE A 449 -0.38 -2.34 -12.11
N VAL A 450 0.51 -1.36 -12.34
CA VAL A 450 1.51 -1.43 -13.41
C VAL A 450 2.40 -2.64 -13.24
N ASN A 451 2.89 -2.93 -12.04
CA ASN A 451 3.73 -4.10 -11.82
C ASN A 451 2.99 -5.42 -12.11
N ILE A 452 1.76 -5.56 -11.61
CA ILE A 452 0.95 -6.77 -11.75
C ILE A 452 0.60 -7.06 -13.22
N ILE A 453 0.29 -6.01 -13.98
CA ILE A 453 -0.19 -6.13 -15.36
C ILE A 453 0.97 -6.10 -16.36
N ALA A 454 1.91 -5.16 -16.23
CA ALA A 454 2.92 -4.90 -17.25
C ALA A 454 4.20 -5.71 -17.10
N CYS A 455 4.52 -6.21 -15.91
CA CYS A 455 5.73 -6.99 -15.67
C CYS A 455 5.47 -8.50 -15.69
N GLU A 456 6.52 -9.27 -15.97
CA GLU A 456 6.58 -10.73 -15.87
C GLU A 456 7.92 -11.17 -15.27
N GLY A 457 8.07 -12.46 -14.95
CA GLY A 457 9.32 -13.00 -14.43
C GLY A 457 9.83 -12.23 -13.20
N GLU A 458 11.14 -12.07 -13.05
CA GLU A 458 11.74 -11.34 -11.92
C GLU A 458 11.31 -9.86 -11.82
N GLU A 459 10.84 -9.26 -12.91
CA GLU A 459 10.43 -7.84 -12.94
C GLU A 459 9.07 -7.60 -12.28
N ARG A 460 8.26 -8.67 -12.16
CA ARG A 460 7.00 -8.64 -11.42
C ARG A 460 7.28 -8.98 -9.95
N ILE A 461 7.10 -7.98 -9.10
CA ILE A 461 7.42 -7.99 -7.67
C ILE A 461 6.12 -8.09 -6.84
N GLU A 462 5.03 -7.44 -7.25
CA GLU A 462 3.75 -7.45 -6.53
C GLU A 462 3.01 -8.78 -6.75
N ARG A 463 3.35 -9.80 -5.95
CA ARG A 463 2.89 -11.19 -6.12
C ARG A 463 1.98 -11.63 -4.99
N TYR A 464 0.82 -11.00 -4.90
CA TYR A 464 -0.18 -11.35 -3.90
C TYR A 464 -0.67 -12.79 -4.08
N GLU A 465 -0.94 -13.44 -2.94
CA GLU A 465 -1.51 -14.77 -2.87
C GLU A 465 -2.75 -14.77 -1.98
N VAL A 466 -3.68 -15.67 -2.27
CA VAL A 466 -4.83 -15.89 -1.40
C VAL A 466 -4.40 -16.49 -0.06
N SER A 467 -5.14 -16.16 0.99
CA SER A 467 -4.95 -16.60 2.38
C SER A 467 -4.74 -18.11 2.53
N GLY A 468 -5.43 -18.93 1.73
CA GLY A 468 -5.25 -20.38 1.70
C GLY A 468 -3.82 -20.81 1.30
N LYS A 469 -3.17 -20.09 0.38
CA LYS A 469 -1.80 -20.36 -0.06
C LYS A 469 -0.79 -19.93 1.01
N TRP A 470 -0.98 -18.76 1.63
CA TRP A 470 -0.19 -18.33 2.78
C TRP A 470 -0.25 -19.35 3.93
N LYS A 471 -1.46 -19.84 4.23
CA LYS A 471 -1.66 -20.89 5.23
C LYS A 471 -0.90 -22.18 4.88
N ALA A 472 -0.95 -22.62 3.63
CA ALA A 472 -0.21 -23.79 3.19
C ALA A 472 1.31 -23.61 3.36
N ARG A 473 1.86 -22.46 2.94
CA ARG A 473 3.29 -22.14 3.10
C ARG A 473 3.72 -22.15 4.57
N MET A 474 2.96 -21.51 5.45
CA MET A 474 3.23 -21.50 6.89
C MET A 474 3.23 -22.91 7.48
N MET A 475 2.24 -23.75 7.13
CA MET A 475 2.17 -25.13 7.59
C MET A 475 3.34 -25.99 7.05
N MET A 476 3.72 -25.81 5.78
CA MET A 476 4.85 -26.51 5.16
C MET A 476 6.20 -26.12 5.79
N ALA A 477 6.34 -24.87 6.24
CA ALA A 477 7.50 -24.42 7.00
C ALA A 477 7.52 -24.93 8.46
N GLY A 478 6.48 -25.66 8.90
CA GLY A 478 6.41 -26.28 10.22
C GLY A 478 5.72 -25.42 11.29
N PHE A 479 5.03 -24.34 10.90
CA PHE A 479 4.22 -23.56 11.82
C PHE A 479 2.83 -24.17 12.03
N ARG A 480 2.25 -23.89 13.19
CA ARG A 480 0.86 -24.22 13.52
C ARG A 480 0.08 -22.94 13.72
N VAL A 481 -1.17 -22.94 13.30
CA VAL A 481 -2.04 -21.78 13.49
C VAL A 481 -2.21 -21.48 14.97
N CYS A 482 -2.07 -20.20 15.34
CA CYS A 482 -2.39 -19.65 16.64
C CYS A 482 -3.59 -18.70 16.47
N PRO A 483 -4.82 -19.14 16.81
CA PRO A 483 -5.99 -18.28 16.67
C PRO A 483 -5.83 -16.98 17.46
N ILE A 484 -6.14 -15.85 16.83
CA ILE A 484 -6.25 -14.55 17.48
C ILE A 484 -7.47 -14.59 18.42
N SER A 485 -7.33 -14.10 19.65
CA SER A 485 -8.39 -14.26 20.65
C SER A 485 -9.68 -13.52 20.28
N GLU A 486 -10.79 -13.99 20.83
CA GLU A 486 -12.09 -13.36 20.61
C GLU A 486 -12.13 -11.93 21.16
N LYS A 487 -11.34 -11.63 22.21
CA LYS A 487 -11.23 -10.27 22.74
C LYS A 487 -10.67 -9.30 21.69
N VAL A 488 -9.62 -9.71 20.97
CA VAL A 488 -9.05 -8.90 19.88
C VAL A 488 -10.04 -8.84 18.72
N ASN A 489 -10.68 -9.95 18.37
CA ASN A 489 -11.70 -9.99 17.32
C ASN A 489 -12.84 -9.00 17.59
N ASP A 490 -13.39 -9.00 18.81
CA ASP A 490 -14.49 -8.12 19.21
C ASP A 490 -14.09 -6.64 19.21
N MET A 491 -12.89 -6.33 19.69
CA MET A 491 -12.35 -4.97 19.65
C MET A 491 -12.28 -4.45 18.22
N VAL A 492 -11.64 -5.21 17.32
CA VAL A 492 -11.48 -4.83 15.92
C VAL A 492 -12.84 -4.76 15.22
N ARG A 493 -13.74 -5.71 15.49
CA ARG A 493 -15.10 -5.76 14.92
C ARG A 493 -15.94 -4.56 15.33
N LYS A 494 -15.76 -4.05 16.55
CA LYS A 494 -16.43 -2.83 17.00
C LYS A 494 -15.89 -1.62 16.25
N LEU A 495 -14.57 -1.46 16.21
CA LEU A 495 -13.92 -0.29 15.61
C LEU A 495 -14.14 -0.18 14.11
N ILE A 496 -14.12 -1.29 13.36
CA ILE A 496 -14.34 -1.26 11.91
C ILE A 496 -15.72 -0.71 11.51
N LYS A 497 -16.74 -0.97 12.34
CA LYS A 497 -18.10 -0.46 12.12
C LYS A 497 -18.22 1.04 12.38
N GLU A 498 -17.29 1.64 13.12
CA GLU A 498 -17.28 3.09 13.39
C GLU A 498 -16.83 3.90 12.16
N TYR A 499 -16.14 3.28 11.19
CA TYR A 499 -15.70 3.93 9.95
C TYR A 499 -16.80 3.96 8.89
N SER A 500 -17.33 2.79 8.51
CA SER A 500 -18.39 2.64 7.51
C SER A 500 -18.99 1.25 7.60
N GLU A 501 -20.31 1.13 7.37
CA GLU A 501 -20.99 -0.17 7.30
C GLU A 501 -20.56 -1.01 6.09
N ARG A 502 -19.91 -0.39 5.09
CA ARG A 502 -19.36 -1.08 3.92
C ARG A 502 -18.13 -1.90 4.28
N TYR A 503 -17.35 -1.52 5.30
CA TYR A 503 -16.25 -2.37 5.75
C TYR A 503 -16.76 -3.63 6.44
N LYS A 504 -16.22 -4.78 6.04
CA LYS A 504 -16.56 -6.08 6.59
C LYS A 504 -15.36 -6.72 7.27
N MET A 505 -15.63 -7.44 8.35
CA MET A 505 -14.67 -8.28 9.06
C MET A 505 -15.26 -9.68 9.22
N LYS A 506 -14.54 -10.68 8.73
CA LYS A 506 -14.90 -12.11 8.83
C LYS A 506 -13.77 -12.82 9.57
N VAL A 507 -14.10 -13.73 10.48
CA VAL A 507 -13.10 -14.65 11.05
C VAL A 507 -13.38 -16.01 10.43
N GLU A 508 -12.43 -16.49 9.64
CA GLU A 508 -12.59 -17.72 8.87
C GLU A 508 -11.26 -18.47 8.81
N THR A 509 -11.31 -19.78 8.98
CA THR A 509 -10.13 -20.67 8.93
C THR A 509 -8.99 -20.27 9.88
N ASN A 510 -9.32 -19.63 11.02
CA ASN A 510 -8.40 -19.08 12.03
C ASN A 510 -7.56 -17.87 11.55
N ALA A 511 -8.04 -17.16 10.54
CA ALA A 511 -7.54 -15.86 10.12
C ALA A 511 -8.67 -14.82 10.16
N ILE A 512 -8.29 -13.55 10.26
CA ILE A 512 -9.22 -12.42 10.19
C ILE A 512 -9.11 -11.81 8.79
N HIS A 513 -10.25 -11.68 8.13
CA HIS A 513 -10.41 -11.13 6.79
C HIS A 513 -11.08 -9.78 6.87
N PHE A 514 -10.41 -8.76 6.35
CA PHE A 514 -10.91 -7.39 6.23
C PHE A 514 -11.24 -7.10 4.78
N GLY A 515 -12.42 -6.53 4.54
CA GLY A 515 -12.89 -6.28 3.19
C GLY A 515 -13.75 -5.04 3.06
N TRP A 516 -13.96 -4.66 1.80
CA TRP A 516 -14.92 -3.65 1.40
C TRP A 516 -16.09 -4.34 0.71
N GLU A 517 -17.27 -4.23 1.30
CA GLU A 517 -18.45 -4.99 0.93
C GLU A 517 -18.13 -6.50 0.87
N ASP A 518 -18.31 -7.13 -0.28
CA ASP A 518 -18.08 -8.56 -0.43
C ASP A 518 -16.62 -8.91 -0.74
N LYS A 519 -15.81 -7.92 -1.17
CA LYS A 519 -14.41 -8.13 -1.57
C LYS A 519 -13.50 -8.12 -0.34
N VAL A 520 -12.83 -9.24 -0.08
CA VAL A 520 -11.72 -9.29 0.88
C VAL A 520 -10.54 -8.54 0.31
N LEU A 521 -9.90 -7.72 1.14
CA LEU A 521 -8.73 -6.92 0.80
C LEU A 521 -7.50 -7.41 1.56
N ILE A 522 -7.60 -7.53 2.87
CA ILE A 522 -6.49 -7.85 3.76
C ILE A 522 -6.82 -9.06 4.62
N VAL A 523 -5.86 -9.95 4.81
CA VAL A 523 -5.94 -11.05 5.77
C VAL A 523 -4.87 -10.89 6.85
N ALA A 524 -5.24 -11.14 8.11
CA ALA A 524 -4.32 -11.20 9.24
C ALA A 524 -4.40 -12.57 9.92
N SER A 525 -3.25 -13.17 10.21
CA SER A 525 -3.14 -14.49 10.86
C SER A 525 -1.95 -14.55 11.81
N ALA A 526 -1.99 -15.50 12.75
CA ALA A 526 -0.93 -15.70 13.73
C ALA A 526 -0.56 -17.19 13.87
N TRP A 527 0.68 -17.48 14.26
CA TRP A 527 1.32 -18.79 14.12
C TRP A 527 2.35 -19.07 15.23
N LYS A 528 2.63 -20.36 15.50
CA LYS A 528 3.61 -20.88 16.47
C LYS A 528 4.51 -21.96 15.88
#